data_AF-A0A1V0UQ54-F1
#
_entry.id   AF-A0A1V0UQ54-F1
#
_cell.length_a   1.000
_cell.length_b   1.000
_cell.length_c   1.000
_cell.angle_alpha   90.00
_cell.angle_beta   90.00
_cell.angle_gamma   90.00
#
_symmetry.space_group_name_H-M   'P 1'
#
loop_
_entity.id
_entity.type
_entity.pdbx_description
1 polymer ?
#
loop_
_entity_poly.entity_id
_entity_poly.type
_entity_poly.pdbx_seq_one_letter_code
_entity_poly.pdbx_strand_id
1 'polypeptide(L)'
;MKTTDADIRASLHAALRREHAEKLAQPLILDELSLCQGDGRIDLVLIDYLLQGYEIKSERDTLERLPRQIEVYNKVLDRITIVTAPCHMGEVIKMVPEWWGITKAEKDENGRMNLIPYREALNNPDINAFSLAQLLWRDEAIEILKRRRLHKGLLSKPRNMLWSALSKRLNLQELRREVIHKLMIRVKWRE
;
A
#
# COMPACT_ATOMS: atom_id res chain seq x y z
N MET A 1 -0.96 28.77 -6.77
CA MET A 1 0.31 28.03 -7.00
C MET A 1 -0.03 26.60 -7.40
N LYS A 2 0.74 25.98 -8.30
CA LYS A 2 0.52 24.57 -8.65
C LYS A 2 0.82 23.64 -7.46
N THR A 3 0.09 22.54 -7.36
CA THR A 3 0.39 21.44 -6.44
C THR A 3 1.65 20.68 -6.87
N THR A 4 2.42 20.17 -5.90
CA THR A 4 3.60 19.31 -6.13
C THR A 4 3.44 18.02 -5.33
N ASP A 5 4.08 16.93 -5.76
CA ASP A 5 4.11 15.67 -5.00
C ASP A 5 4.55 15.90 -3.55
N ALA A 6 5.66 16.63 -3.36
CA ALA A 6 6.21 16.90 -2.03
C ALA A 6 5.20 17.60 -1.10
N ASP A 7 4.46 18.59 -1.61
CA ASP A 7 3.43 19.30 -0.83
C ASP A 7 2.27 18.38 -0.44
N ILE A 8 1.80 17.56 -1.40
CA ILE A 8 0.69 16.60 -1.17
C ILE A 8 1.14 15.54 -0.17
N ARG A 9 2.32 14.96 -0.37
CA ARG A 9 2.92 13.92 0.47
C ARG A 9 3.11 14.40 1.91
N ALA A 10 3.69 15.59 2.10
CA ALA A 10 3.88 16.17 3.44
C ALA A 10 2.53 16.38 4.16
N SER A 11 1.51 16.86 3.42
CA SER A 11 0.17 17.08 3.96
C SER A 11 -0.54 15.76 4.30
N LEU A 12 -0.35 14.73 3.48
CA LEU A 12 -0.88 13.39 3.71
C LEU A 12 -0.25 12.75 4.96
N HIS A 13 1.07 12.81 5.10
CA HIS A 13 1.76 12.36 6.32
C HIS A 13 1.21 13.06 7.57
N ALA A 14 1.06 14.39 7.53
CA ALA A 14 0.53 15.15 8.66
C ALA A 14 -0.92 14.76 8.99
N ALA A 15 -1.76 14.56 7.97
CA ALA A 15 -3.14 14.14 8.15
C ALA A 15 -3.24 12.75 8.79
N LEU A 16 -2.51 11.75 8.26
CA LEU A 16 -2.52 10.38 8.78
C LEU A 16 -1.97 10.29 10.21
N ARG A 17 -0.89 11.04 10.51
CA ARG A 17 -0.36 11.12 11.88
C ARG A 17 -1.37 11.72 12.85
N ARG A 18 -2.08 12.78 12.44
CA ARG A 18 -3.11 13.41 13.27
C ARG A 18 -4.30 12.47 13.49
N GLU A 19 -4.76 11.78 12.46
CA GLU A 19 -5.85 10.81 12.54
C GLU A 19 -5.55 9.66 13.52
N HIS A 20 -4.28 9.30 13.66
CA HIS A 20 -3.85 8.18 14.51
C HIS A 20 -3.10 8.60 15.78
N ALA A 21 -3.07 9.89 16.10
CA ALA A 21 -2.32 10.43 17.24
C ALA A 21 -2.76 9.82 18.59
N GLU A 22 -4.05 9.51 18.73
CA GLU A 22 -4.64 8.97 19.96
C GLU A 22 -4.61 7.42 20.02
N LYS A 23 -4.15 6.74 18.96
CA LYS A 23 -4.06 5.27 18.96
C LYS A 23 -2.96 4.80 19.92
N LEU A 24 -3.29 3.80 20.75
CA LEU A 24 -2.35 3.17 21.67
C LEU A 24 -1.17 2.51 20.93
N ALA A 25 -1.44 1.85 19.81
CA ALA A 25 -0.43 1.30 18.92
C ALA A 25 -0.35 2.18 17.67
N GLN A 26 0.80 2.81 17.46
CA GLN A 26 1.02 3.70 16.31
C GLN A 26 1.16 2.87 15.02
N PRO A 27 0.50 3.27 13.92
CA PRO A 27 0.67 2.64 12.63
C PRO A 27 2.07 2.90 12.08
N LEU A 28 2.58 1.98 11.28
CA LEU A 28 3.79 2.20 10.50
C LEU A 28 3.42 2.91 9.19
N ILE A 29 4.07 4.05 8.91
CA ILE A 29 3.92 4.77 7.65
C ILE A 29 5.22 4.60 6.86
N LEU A 30 5.10 4.13 5.63
CA LEU A 30 6.23 3.92 4.72
C LEU A 30 6.00 4.69 3.43
N ASP A 31 7.06 5.32 2.94
CA ASP A 31 7.08 5.90 1.59
C ASP A 31 7.66 4.90 0.59
N GLU A 32 7.22 4.98 -0.66
CA GLU A 32 7.79 4.30 -1.83
C GLU A 32 7.89 2.77 -1.70
N LEU A 33 6.86 2.13 -1.13
CA LEU A 33 6.86 0.68 -0.96
C LEU A 33 6.75 -0.05 -2.31
N SER A 34 7.76 -0.87 -2.63
CA SER A 34 7.74 -1.69 -3.84
C SER A 34 6.81 -2.90 -3.69
N LEU A 35 5.93 -3.09 -4.67
CA LEU A 35 4.94 -4.16 -4.75
C LEU A 35 5.27 -5.11 -5.90
N CYS A 36 4.83 -6.37 -5.79
CA CYS A 36 4.99 -7.38 -6.83
C CYS A 36 6.41 -7.48 -7.42
N GLN A 37 7.44 -7.48 -6.57
CA GLN A 37 8.86 -7.52 -6.98
C GLN A 37 9.35 -6.30 -7.78
N GLY A 38 8.72 -5.13 -7.59
CA GLY A 38 9.11 -3.88 -8.23
C GLY A 38 8.26 -3.51 -9.45
N ASP A 39 7.25 -4.32 -9.79
CA ASP A 39 6.31 -4.04 -10.88
C ASP A 39 5.47 -2.77 -10.64
N GLY A 40 5.36 -2.33 -9.39
CA GLY A 40 4.74 -1.07 -9.01
C GLY A 40 5.30 -0.59 -7.68
N ARG A 41 5.23 0.71 -7.44
CA ARG A 41 5.71 1.34 -6.22
C ARG A 41 4.67 2.34 -5.76
N ILE A 42 4.03 2.03 -4.64
CA ILE A 42 3.00 2.87 -4.06
C ILE A 42 3.67 4.00 -3.28
N ASP A 43 3.18 5.23 -3.45
CA ASP A 43 3.83 6.42 -2.90
C ASP A 43 3.88 6.39 -1.37
N LEU A 44 2.78 6.01 -0.72
CA LEU A 44 2.70 5.91 0.72
C LEU A 44 1.85 4.70 1.14
N VAL A 45 2.27 3.99 2.18
CA VAL A 45 1.47 2.94 2.82
C VAL A 45 1.37 3.18 4.31
N LEU A 46 0.14 3.16 4.81
CA LEU A 46 -0.17 3.07 6.23
C LEU A 46 -0.45 1.60 6.58
N ILE A 47 0.30 1.09 7.55
CA ILE A 47 0.24 -0.30 8.00
C ILE A 47 -0.19 -0.32 9.46
N ASP A 48 -1.35 -0.92 9.71
CA ASP A 48 -1.82 -1.24 11.06
C ASP A 48 -2.37 -2.67 11.15
N TYR A 49 -3.69 -2.86 11.13
CA TYR A 49 -4.36 -4.13 10.93
C TYR A 49 -4.68 -4.38 9.45
N LEU A 50 -4.53 -3.35 8.59
CA LEU A 50 -4.65 -3.41 7.13
C LEU A 50 -3.42 -2.82 6.44
N LEU A 51 -3.26 -3.14 5.16
CA LEU A 51 -2.36 -2.45 4.24
C LEU A 51 -3.15 -1.38 3.46
N GLN A 52 -3.06 -0.12 3.90
CA GLN A 52 -3.73 1.00 3.23
C GLN A 52 -2.73 1.77 2.37
N GLY A 53 -2.86 1.70 1.05
CA GLY A 53 -1.99 2.41 0.12
C GLY A 53 -2.58 3.74 -0.35
N TYR A 54 -1.71 4.70 -0.57
CA TYR A 54 -2.03 6.01 -1.11
C TYR A 54 -1.14 6.29 -2.32
N GLU A 55 -1.76 6.56 -3.47
CA GLU A 55 -1.09 6.96 -4.71
C GLU A 55 -1.32 8.46 -4.93
N ILE A 56 -0.27 9.22 -5.22
CA ILE A 56 -0.30 10.67 -5.38
C ILE A 56 -0.20 11.03 -6.86
N LYS A 57 -1.04 11.97 -7.31
CA LYS A 57 -0.99 12.57 -8.65
C LYS A 57 -1.12 14.09 -8.54
N SER A 58 0.01 14.80 -8.57
CA SER A 58 0.08 16.25 -8.60
C SER A 58 -0.33 16.83 -9.96
N GLU A 59 -0.47 18.15 -10.07
CA GLU A 59 -0.76 18.83 -11.34
C GLU A 59 0.27 18.60 -12.46
N ARG A 60 1.47 18.13 -12.13
CA ARG A 60 2.55 17.89 -13.10
C ARG A 60 2.58 16.44 -13.60
N ASP A 61 1.80 15.55 -12.99
CA ASP A 61 1.82 14.14 -13.32
C ASP A 61 1.00 13.82 -14.56
N THR A 62 1.32 12.68 -15.19
CA THR A 62 0.45 12.05 -16.18
C THR A 62 -0.22 10.82 -15.57
N LEU A 63 -1.34 10.41 -16.15
CA LEU A 63 -2.07 9.21 -15.72
C LEU A 63 -1.66 7.96 -16.52
N GLU A 64 -0.65 8.05 -17.38
CA GLU A 64 -0.23 6.98 -18.30
C GLU A 64 0.15 5.68 -17.57
N ARG A 65 0.76 5.81 -16.37
CA ARG A 65 1.17 4.66 -15.55
C ARG A 65 0.02 4.09 -14.70
N LEU A 66 -1.08 4.82 -14.55
CA LEU A 66 -2.16 4.47 -13.63
C LEU A 66 -2.79 3.10 -13.91
N PRO A 67 -3.05 2.67 -15.17
CA PRO A 67 -3.62 1.35 -15.43
C PRO A 67 -2.77 0.21 -14.86
N ARG A 68 -1.45 0.27 -15.06
CA ARG A 68 -0.53 -0.74 -14.51
C ARG A 68 -0.46 -0.67 -12.99
N GLN A 69 -0.48 0.54 -12.43
CA GLN A 69 -0.53 0.73 -10.98
C GLN A 69 -1.79 0.08 -10.39
N ILE A 70 -2.96 0.28 -10.98
CA ILE A 70 -4.22 -0.36 -10.57
C ILE A 70 -4.05 -1.89 -10.55
N GLU A 71 -3.55 -2.50 -11.63
CA GLU A 71 -3.34 -3.96 -11.69
C GLU A 71 -2.44 -4.50 -10.58
N VAL A 72 -1.38 -3.77 -10.24
CA VAL A 72 -0.39 -4.20 -9.24
C VAL A 72 -0.91 -3.99 -7.83
N TYR A 73 -1.51 -2.83 -7.57
CA TYR A 73 -1.95 -2.41 -6.24
C TYR A 73 -3.11 -3.26 -5.76
N ASN A 74 -4.08 -3.54 -6.66
CA ASN A 74 -5.23 -4.39 -6.37
C ASN A 74 -4.84 -5.82 -5.94
N LYS A 75 -3.66 -6.31 -6.32
CA LYS A 75 -3.22 -7.65 -5.90
C LYS A 75 -2.75 -7.71 -4.45
N VAL A 76 -2.48 -6.57 -3.81
CA VAL A 76 -1.71 -6.54 -2.55
C VAL A 76 -2.37 -5.71 -1.45
N LEU A 77 -2.89 -4.52 -1.76
CA LEU A 77 -3.30 -3.54 -0.76
C LEU A 77 -4.78 -3.71 -0.37
N ASP A 78 -5.07 -3.76 0.92
CA ASP A 78 -6.41 -3.99 1.44
C ASP A 78 -7.37 -2.83 1.16
N ARG A 79 -6.84 -1.60 1.13
CA ARG A 79 -7.53 -0.39 0.69
C ARG A 79 -6.56 0.49 -0.08
N ILE A 80 -7.05 1.15 -1.12
CA ILE A 80 -6.25 2.08 -1.91
C ILE A 80 -7.01 3.39 -2.06
N THR A 81 -6.32 4.50 -1.84
CA THR A 81 -6.83 5.84 -2.08
C THR A 81 -5.91 6.57 -3.06
N ILE A 82 -6.46 7.09 -4.15
CA ILE A 82 -5.72 8.00 -5.02
C ILE A 82 -5.93 9.44 -4.55
N VAL A 83 -4.84 10.14 -4.26
CA VAL A 83 -4.78 11.54 -3.84
C VAL A 83 -4.37 12.38 -5.04
N THR A 84 -5.30 13.14 -5.62
CA THR A 84 -5.10 13.72 -6.95
C THR A 84 -5.46 15.20 -7.04
N ALA A 85 -4.71 15.94 -7.84
CA ALA A 85 -5.00 17.33 -8.15
C ALA A 85 -6.31 17.50 -8.94
N PRO A 86 -6.99 18.66 -8.85
CA PRO A 86 -8.29 18.90 -9.50
C PRO A 86 -8.31 18.61 -11.00
N CYS A 87 -7.21 18.87 -11.71
CA CYS A 87 -7.10 18.66 -13.16
C CYS A 87 -7.20 17.18 -13.58
N HIS A 88 -6.95 16.23 -12.68
CA HIS A 88 -6.98 14.80 -12.98
C HIS A 88 -8.26 14.11 -12.49
N MET A 89 -9.07 14.77 -11.66
CA MET A 89 -10.25 14.18 -11.01
C MET A 89 -11.18 13.47 -11.99
N GLY A 90 -11.51 14.12 -13.11
CA GLY A 90 -12.45 13.58 -14.11
C GLY A 90 -11.98 12.27 -14.74
N GLU A 91 -10.68 12.14 -15.02
CA GLU A 91 -10.11 10.92 -15.59
C GLU A 91 -9.87 9.85 -14.52
N VAL A 92 -9.38 10.25 -13.33
CA VAL A 92 -9.20 9.34 -12.19
C VAL A 92 -10.51 8.64 -11.83
N ILE A 93 -11.63 9.37 -11.73
CA ILE A 93 -12.95 8.80 -11.42
C ILE A 93 -13.35 7.70 -12.42
N LYS A 94 -13.01 7.87 -13.70
CA LYS A 94 -13.33 6.90 -14.76
C LYS A 94 -12.40 5.68 -14.76
N MET A 95 -11.14 5.89 -14.36
CA MET A 95 -10.09 4.87 -14.45
C MET A 95 -10.03 3.94 -13.24
N VAL A 96 -10.18 4.48 -12.02
CA VAL A 96 -10.00 3.67 -10.80
C VAL A 96 -11.26 2.88 -10.45
N PRO A 97 -11.14 1.66 -9.92
CA PRO A 97 -12.29 0.86 -9.47
C PRO A 97 -13.17 1.62 -8.47
N GLU A 98 -14.47 1.33 -8.43
CA GLU A 98 -15.42 2.02 -7.54
C GLU A 98 -15.07 1.93 -6.05
N TRP A 99 -14.40 0.85 -5.64
CA TRP A 99 -13.98 0.62 -4.26
C TRP A 99 -12.72 1.39 -3.87
N TRP A 100 -11.99 2.01 -4.81
CA TRP A 100 -10.87 2.89 -4.48
C TRP A 100 -11.36 4.19 -3.86
N GLY A 101 -10.68 4.65 -2.81
CA GLY A 101 -10.86 6.00 -2.30
C GLY A 101 -10.31 7.04 -3.28
N ILE A 102 -10.91 8.23 -3.27
CA ILE A 102 -10.43 9.39 -4.03
C ILE A 102 -10.39 10.57 -3.07
N THR A 103 -9.24 11.23 -2.99
CA THR A 103 -9.06 12.46 -2.23
C THR A 103 -8.55 13.54 -3.18
N LYS A 104 -9.26 14.67 -3.24
CA LYS A 104 -8.83 15.83 -4.01
C LYS A 104 -7.79 16.61 -3.20
N ALA A 105 -6.64 16.91 -3.82
CA ALA A 105 -5.58 17.70 -3.21
C ALA A 105 -5.46 19.06 -3.91
N GLU A 106 -5.76 20.14 -3.21
CA GLU A 106 -5.72 21.50 -3.78
C GLU A 106 -5.17 22.51 -2.77
N LYS A 107 -4.51 23.57 -3.27
CA LYS A 107 -4.06 24.69 -2.44
C LYS A 107 -5.16 25.72 -2.32
N ASP A 108 -5.39 26.24 -1.11
CA ASP A 108 -6.25 27.41 -0.92
C ASP A 108 -5.58 28.71 -1.38
N GLU A 109 -6.29 29.83 -1.20
CA GLU A 109 -5.83 31.19 -1.53
C GLU A 109 -4.54 31.58 -0.80
N ASN A 110 -4.28 30.99 0.38
CA ASN A 110 -3.07 31.19 1.18
C ASN A 110 -1.94 30.20 0.83
N GLY A 111 -2.15 29.35 -0.17
CA GLY A 111 -1.18 28.35 -0.61
C GLY A 111 -1.12 27.09 0.28
N ARG A 112 -2.01 26.96 1.27
CA ARG A 112 -2.07 25.78 2.15
C ARG A 112 -2.72 24.62 1.41
N MET A 113 -2.10 23.45 1.48
CA MET A 113 -2.63 22.23 0.89
C MET A 113 -3.80 21.69 1.72
N ASN A 114 -4.92 21.45 1.04
CA ASN A 114 -6.12 20.83 1.58
C ASN A 114 -6.34 19.47 0.91
N LEU A 115 -6.61 18.46 1.73
CA LEU A 115 -6.96 17.11 1.31
C LEU A 115 -8.46 16.92 1.57
N ILE A 116 -9.25 16.88 0.51
CA ILE A 116 -10.71 16.85 0.57
C ILE A 116 -11.18 15.47 0.09
N PRO A 117 -11.71 14.61 0.98
CA PRO A 117 -12.25 13.32 0.58
C PRO A 117 -13.39 13.50 -0.44
N TYR A 118 -13.31 12.78 -1.56
CA TYR A 118 -14.36 12.74 -2.58
C TYR A 118 -15.10 11.39 -2.56
N ARG A 119 -14.36 10.31 -2.35
CA ARG A 119 -14.89 8.94 -2.21
C ARG A 119 -14.08 8.19 -1.15
N GLU A 120 -14.74 7.52 -0.22
CA GLU A 120 -14.05 6.69 0.77
C GLU A 120 -13.58 5.36 0.16
N ALA A 121 -12.42 4.87 0.61
CA ALA A 121 -11.90 3.58 0.18
C ALA A 121 -12.64 2.43 0.88
N LEU A 122 -13.10 1.47 0.10
CA LEU A 122 -13.69 0.22 0.58
C LEU A 122 -12.65 -0.90 0.56
N ASN A 123 -13.03 -2.06 1.12
CA ASN A 123 -12.16 -3.23 1.12
C ASN A 123 -11.96 -3.76 -0.31
N ASN A 124 -10.71 -4.04 -0.65
CA ASN A 124 -10.33 -4.60 -1.92
C ASN A 124 -10.79 -6.07 -2.06
N PRO A 125 -11.57 -6.42 -3.09
CA PRO A 125 -12.03 -7.79 -3.33
C PRO A 125 -10.97 -8.69 -4.02
N ASP A 126 -9.90 -8.13 -4.58
CA ASP A 126 -9.03 -8.77 -5.57
C ASP A 126 -7.63 -9.16 -5.04
N ILE A 127 -7.46 -9.24 -3.71
CA ILE A 127 -6.16 -9.56 -3.11
C ILE A 127 -5.66 -10.95 -3.56
N ASN A 128 -4.46 -10.98 -4.13
CA ASN A 128 -3.79 -12.20 -4.52
C ASN A 128 -2.83 -12.66 -3.42
N ALA A 129 -3.09 -13.84 -2.84
CA ALA A 129 -2.27 -14.38 -1.74
C ALA A 129 -0.78 -14.54 -2.09
N PHE A 130 -0.45 -14.90 -3.34
CA PHE A 130 0.95 -15.01 -3.75
C PHE A 130 1.62 -13.64 -3.81
N SER A 131 0.97 -12.65 -4.41
CA SER A 131 1.45 -11.26 -4.45
C SER A 131 1.59 -10.65 -3.07
N LEU A 132 0.66 -10.93 -2.15
CA LEU A 132 0.77 -10.50 -0.75
C LEU A 132 2.00 -11.13 -0.06
N ALA A 133 2.25 -12.42 -0.28
CA ALA A 133 3.42 -13.10 0.26
C ALA A 133 4.75 -12.53 -0.26
N GLN A 134 4.76 -11.90 -1.45
CA GLN A 134 5.97 -11.28 -2.03
C GLN A 134 6.50 -10.09 -1.21
N LEU A 135 5.72 -9.54 -0.27
CA LEU A 135 6.17 -8.52 0.68
C LEU A 135 7.15 -9.07 1.74
N LEU A 136 7.17 -10.39 1.92
CA LEU A 136 8.05 -11.07 2.86
C LEU A 136 9.44 -11.26 2.26
N TRP A 137 10.45 -10.94 3.04
CA TRP A 137 11.80 -11.37 2.77
C TRP A 137 11.95 -12.87 2.96
N ARG A 138 12.99 -13.44 2.35
CA ARG A 138 13.22 -14.88 2.37
C ARG A 138 13.27 -15.44 3.80
N ASP A 139 14.01 -14.79 4.68
CA ASP A 139 14.22 -15.27 6.05
C ASP A 139 12.94 -15.12 6.89
N GLU A 140 12.17 -14.06 6.65
CA GLU A 140 10.84 -13.87 7.27
C GLU A 140 9.85 -14.96 6.84
N ALA A 141 9.83 -15.30 5.54
CA ALA A 141 9.01 -16.38 5.01
C ALA A 141 9.41 -17.74 5.61
N ILE A 142 10.72 -18.00 5.77
CA ILE A 142 11.21 -19.20 6.47
C ILE A 142 10.76 -19.23 7.91
N GLU A 143 10.84 -18.11 8.62
CA GLU A 143 10.46 -18.02 10.03
C GLU A 143 8.98 -18.36 10.23
N ILE A 144 8.10 -17.80 9.38
CA ILE A 144 6.66 -18.10 9.40
C ILE A 144 6.44 -19.60 9.14
N LEU A 145 7.07 -20.16 8.10
CA LEU A 145 6.98 -21.59 7.76
C LEU A 145 7.48 -22.48 8.92
N LYS A 146 8.54 -22.08 9.63
CA LYS A 146 9.07 -22.81 10.79
C LYS A 146 8.07 -22.78 11.95
N ARG A 147 7.60 -21.60 12.35
CA ARG A 147 6.65 -21.44 13.47
C ARG A 147 5.36 -22.20 13.22
N ARG A 148 4.87 -22.23 11.97
CA ARG A 148 3.67 -22.98 11.57
C ARG A 148 3.92 -24.48 11.33
N ARG A 149 5.16 -24.98 11.51
CA ARG A 149 5.57 -26.38 11.22
C ARG A 149 5.34 -26.81 9.76
N LEU A 150 5.40 -25.87 8.82
CA LEU A 150 5.18 -26.06 7.38
C LEU A 150 6.49 -26.09 6.56
N HIS A 151 7.65 -26.07 7.19
CA HIS A 151 8.94 -25.84 6.53
C HIS A 151 9.60 -27.08 5.89
N LYS A 152 9.06 -28.29 6.08
CA LYS A 152 9.69 -29.54 5.58
C LYS A 152 9.93 -29.48 4.08
N GLY A 153 11.19 -29.67 3.66
CA GLY A 153 11.62 -29.63 2.25
C GLY A 153 11.71 -28.24 1.62
N LEU A 154 11.45 -27.16 2.37
CA LEU A 154 11.39 -25.79 1.84
C LEU A 154 12.61 -24.92 2.20
N LEU A 155 13.33 -25.22 3.28
CA LEU A 155 14.36 -24.31 3.83
C LEU A 155 15.49 -23.93 2.87
N SER A 156 15.85 -24.80 1.92
CA SER A 156 16.86 -24.55 0.90
C SER A 156 16.30 -23.96 -0.40
N LYS A 157 14.97 -23.82 -0.51
CA LYS A 157 14.33 -23.37 -1.74
C LYS A 157 14.47 -21.84 -1.93
N PRO A 158 14.44 -21.36 -3.19
CA PRO A 158 14.33 -19.94 -3.51
C PRO A 158 13.03 -19.31 -2.98
N ARG A 159 13.07 -17.98 -2.79
CA ARG A 159 12.00 -17.19 -2.18
C ARG A 159 10.62 -17.37 -2.83
N ASN A 160 10.57 -17.49 -4.16
CA ASN A 160 9.32 -17.71 -4.90
C ASN A 160 8.60 -19.01 -4.50
N MET A 161 9.36 -20.09 -4.24
CA MET A 161 8.77 -21.34 -3.75
C MET A 161 8.29 -21.22 -2.30
N LEU A 162 8.95 -20.40 -1.47
CA LEU A 162 8.50 -20.11 -0.11
C LEU A 162 7.19 -19.33 -0.12
N TRP A 163 7.09 -18.28 -0.94
CA TRP A 163 5.86 -17.51 -1.12
C TRP A 163 4.72 -18.37 -1.64
N SER A 164 4.99 -19.24 -2.63
CA SER A 164 3.98 -20.17 -3.12
C SER A 164 3.54 -21.17 -2.04
N ALA A 165 4.45 -21.61 -1.17
CA ALA A 165 4.08 -22.49 -0.08
C ALA A 165 3.21 -21.77 0.95
N LEU A 166 3.54 -20.54 1.31
CA LEU A 166 2.73 -19.72 2.22
C LEU A 166 1.35 -19.44 1.64
N SER A 167 1.26 -18.99 0.39
CA SER A 167 -0.01 -18.64 -0.25
C SER A 167 -0.96 -19.81 -0.45
N LYS A 168 -0.43 -21.04 -0.58
CA LYS A 168 -1.24 -22.26 -0.73
C LYS A 168 -1.64 -22.89 0.60
N ARG A 169 -0.91 -22.64 1.68
CA ARG A 169 -1.08 -23.34 2.97
C ARG A 169 -1.76 -22.50 4.04
N LEU A 170 -1.72 -21.19 3.91
CA LEU A 170 -2.42 -20.25 4.81
C LEU A 170 -3.62 -19.71 4.05
N ASN A 171 -4.74 -19.53 4.76
CA ASN A 171 -5.82 -18.73 4.18
C ASN A 171 -5.40 -17.25 4.09
N LEU A 172 -6.10 -16.47 3.29
CA LEU A 172 -5.74 -15.08 3.02
C LEU A 172 -5.66 -14.23 4.30
N GLN A 173 -6.58 -14.44 5.26
CA GLN A 173 -6.60 -13.67 6.50
C GLN A 173 -5.40 -13.98 7.39
N GLU A 174 -5.02 -15.26 7.50
CA GLU A 174 -3.82 -15.67 8.22
C GLU A 174 -2.57 -15.10 7.58
N LEU A 175 -2.42 -15.25 6.26
CA LEU A 175 -1.27 -14.74 5.52
C LEU A 175 -1.14 -13.23 5.69
N ARG A 176 -2.25 -12.49 5.59
CA ARG A 176 -2.27 -11.04 5.84
C ARG A 176 -1.72 -10.68 7.21
N ARG A 177 -2.19 -11.35 8.28
CA ARG A 177 -1.69 -11.10 9.64
C ARG A 177 -0.18 -11.36 9.75
N GLU A 178 0.31 -12.42 9.11
CA GLU A 178 1.74 -12.73 9.10
C GLU A 178 2.58 -11.67 8.38
N VAL A 179 2.11 -11.24 7.21
CA VAL A 179 2.76 -10.21 6.41
C VAL A 179 2.81 -8.90 7.17
N ILE A 180 1.66 -8.41 7.66
CA ILE A 180 1.57 -7.17 8.44
C ILE A 180 2.48 -7.24 9.66
N HIS A 181 2.42 -8.32 10.43
CA HIS A 181 3.27 -8.48 11.61
C HIS A 181 4.75 -8.38 11.25
N LYS A 182 5.19 -9.02 10.15
CA LYS A 182 6.59 -8.95 9.69
C LYS A 182 7.00 -7.56 9.23
N LEU A 183 6.13 -6.84 8.51
CA LEU A 183 6.41 -5.46 8.11
C LEU A 183 6.55 -4.54 9.33
N MET A 184 5.65 -4.67 10.32
CA MET A 184 5.65 -3.84 11.53
C MET A 184 6.89 -4.01 12.40
N ILE A 185 7.46 -5.21 12.48
CA ILE A 185 8.67 -5.48 13.29
C ILE A 185 9.98 -5.35 12.50
N ARG A 186 9.93 -4.99 11.22
CA ARG A 186 11.11 -4.94 10.35
C ARG A 186 11.98 -3.74 10.73
N VAL A 187 13.15 -4.03 11.30
CA VAL A 187 14.07 -3.00 11.86
C VAL A 187 14.87 -2.25 10.78
N LYS A 188 15.14 -2.90 9.65
CA LYS A 188 15.84 -2.27 8.52
C LYS A 188 14.99 -2.45 7.28
N TRP A 189 14.62 -1.35 6.63
CA TRP A 189 14.11 -1.38 5.27
C TRP A 189 15.32 -1.29 4.34
N ARG A 190 15.33 -2.07 3.25
CA ARG A 190 16.42 -1.99 2.27
C ARG A 190 16.29 -0.64 1.57
N GLU A 191 17.37 0.12 1.58
CA GLU A 191 17.55 1.29 0.71
C GLU A 191 17.46 0.89 -0.77
#